data_AF-A0A820VJW5-F1
#
_entry.id   AF-A0A820VJW5-F1
#
_cell.length_a   1.000
_cell.length_b   1.000
_cell.length_c   1.000
_cell.angle_alpha   90.00
_cell.angle_beta   90.00
_cell.angle_gamma   90.00
#
_symmetry.space_group_name_H-M   'P 1'
#
loop_
_entity.id
_entity.type
_entity.pdbx_description
1 polymer ?
#
loop_
_entity_poly.entity_id
_entity_poly.type
_entity_poly.pdbx_seq_one_letter_code
_entity_poly.pdbx_strand_id
1 'polypeptide(L)'
;MGTINLRKFEWSLQFLNPTEKYKIEIITQIINAYPLRIYICVGDSGEFDPEIYSELYKKFPQNIAHIFIRDICQTPECLSTCQERYVKAFKDVSKQRWTVFKDPKKIETNIEKILIL
;
A
#
# COMPACT_ATOMS: atom_id res chain seq x y z
N MET A 1 -4.07 -14.73 -18.62
CA MET A 1 -4.26 -13.77 -17.50
C MET A 1 -3.18 -12.71 -17.65
N GLY A 2 -3.55 -11.48 -18.00
CA GLY A 2 -2.59 -10.42 -18.37
C GLY A 2 -2.41 -9.40 -17.24
N THR A 3 -1.19 -8.87 -17.12
CA THR A 3 -0.89 -7.71 -16.28
C THR A 3 -1.54 -6.47 -16.88
N ILE A 4 -2.46 -5.82 -16.16
CA ILE A 4 -2.91 -4.48 -16.52
C ILE A 4 -1.82 -3.53 -16.02
N ASN A 5 -0.93 -3.13 -16.93
CA ASN A 5 -0.02 -2.03 -16.68
C ASN A 5 -0.82 -0.74 -16.90
N LEU A 6 -1.29 -0.14 -15.81
CA LEU A 6 -1.93 1.17 -15.85
C LEU A 6 -0.90 2.14 -16.44
N ARG A 7 -1.22 2.74 -17.60
CA ARG A 7 -0.40 3.77 -18.25
C ARG A 7 0.07 4.76 -17.19
N LYS A 8 1.34 5.20 -17.28
CA LYS A 8 1.88 6.31 -16.48
C LYS A 8 0.90 7.47 -16.52
N PHE A 9 0.12 7.60 -15.46
CA PHE A 9 -0.72 8.75 -15.21
C PHE A 9 0.21 9.73 -14.52
N GLU A 10 0.69 10.72 -15.27
CA GLU A 10 1.43 11.82 -14.69
C GLU A 10 0.46 12.54 -13.75
N TRP A 11 0.60 12.27 -12.45
CA TRP A 11 0.01 13.08 -11.41
C TRP A 11 0.65 14.45 -11.54
N SER A 12 0.04 15.32 -12.36
CA SER A 12 0.37 16.73 -12.32
C SER A 12 0.24 17.17 -10.86
N LEU A 13 1.24 17.90 -10.40
CA LEU A 13 1.39 18.43 -9.05
C LEU A 13 0.28 19.46 -8.68
N GLN A 14 -0.89 19.38 -9.30
CA GLN A 14 -2.08 20.18 -9.05
C GLN A 14 -3.12 19.44 -8.18
N PHE A 15 -2.93 18.15 -7.90
CA PHE A 15 -3.79 17.35 -7.00
C PHE A 15 -3.23 17.25 -5.57
N LEU A 16 -2.45 18.24 -5.12
CA LEU A 16 -1.66 18.23 -3.87
C LEU A 16 -2.47 18.29 -2.56
N ASN A 17 -3.72 17.83 -2.52
CA ASN A 17 -4.45 17.53 -1.28
C ASN A 17 -5.66 16.60 -1.54
N PRO A 18 -5.48 15.34 -1.98
CA PRO A 18 -6.56 14.39 -1.86
C PRO A 18 -6.54 13.94 -0.38
N THR A 19 -7.49 14.42 0.41
CA THR A 19 -7.71 13.92 1.77
C THR A 19 -7.65 12.38 1.74
N GLU A 20 -7.02 11.73 2.72
CA GLU A 20 -6.91 10.25 2.81
C GLU A 20 -8.21 9.53 2.40
N LYS A 21 -9.35 10.10 2.81
CA LYS A 21 -10.71 9.67 2.48
C LYS A 21 -10.98 9.54 0.97
N TYR A 22 -10.52 10.49 0.17
CA TYR A 22 -10.72 10.49 -1.28
C TYR A 22 -9.95 9.36 -1.97
N LYS A 23 -8.69 9.12 -1.57
CA LYS A 23 -7.90 7.99 -2.07
C LYS A 23 -8.57 6.65 -1.70
N ILE A 24 -9.04 6.51 -0.46
CA ILE A 24 -9.76 5.32 0.00
C ILE A 24 -11.03 5.10 -0.84
N GLU A 25 -11.80 6.16 -1.12
CA GLU A 25 -13.04 6.09 -1.88
C GLU A 25 -12.81 5.61 -3.32
N ILE A 26 -11.83 6.19 -4.03
CA ILE A 26 -11.49 5.76 -5.39
C ILE A 26 -11.06 4.29 -5.42
N ILE A 27 -10.15 3.89 -4.52
CA ILE A 27 -9.65 2.51 -4.52
C ILE A 27 -10.78 1.53 -4.15
N THR A 28 -11.68 1.94 -3.25
CA THR A 28 -12.89 1.18 -2.90
C THR A 28 -13.78 0.96 -4.12
N GLN A 29 -14.01 1.98 -4.94
CA GLN A 29 -14.79 1.84 -6.18
C GLN A 29 -14.14 0.83 -7.15
N ILE A 30 -12.81 0.86 -7.28
CA ILE A 30 -12.08 -0.09 -8.14
C ILE A 30 -12.22 -1.52 -7.63
N ILE A 31 -12.03 -1.77 -6.33
CA ILE A 31 -12.16 -3.11 -5.73
C ILE A 31 -13.59 -3.62 -5.91
N ASN A 32 -14.60 -2.79 -5.67
CA ASN A 32 -16.00 -3.15 -5.84
C ASN A 32 -16.38 -3.43 -7.31
N ALA A 33 -15.77 -2.72 -8.26
CA ALA A 33 -16.00 -2.96 -9.69
C ALA A 33 -15.41 -4.31 -10.15
N TYR A 34 -14.35 -4.80 -9.50
CA TYR A 34 -13.70 -6.06 -9.82
C TYR A 34 -13.48 -6.92 -8.56
N PRO A 35 -14.56 -7.46 -7.96
CA PRO A 35 -14.51 -8.09 -6.63
C PRO A 35 -13.78 -9.42 -6.60
N LEU A 36 -13.56 -10.06 -7.76
CA LEU A 36 -12.83 -11.33 -7.87
C LEU A 36 -11.32 -11.12 -8.08
N ARG A 37 -10.85 -9.88 -8.09
CA ARG A 37 -9.42 -9.57 -8.25
C ARG A 37 -8.72 -9.52 -6.90
N ILE A 38 -7.48 -9.98 -6.94
CA ILE A 38 -6.52 -9.84 -5.85
C ILE A 38 -5.58 -8.69 -6.18
N TYR A 39 -5.32 -7.85 -5.20
CA TYR A 39 -4.55 -6.63 -5.28
C TYR A 39 -3.33 -6.71 -4.36
N ILE A 40 -2.25 -6.11 -4.82
CA ILE A 40 -1.07 -5.82 -4.01
C ILE A 40 -0.95 -4.30 -3.98
N CYS A 41 -0.94 -3.72 -2.80
CA CYS A 41 -0.77 -2.28 -2.62
C CYS A 41 0.72 -1.96 -2.53
N VAL A 42 1.20 -1.00 -3.31
CA VAL A 42 2.61 -0.57 -3.27
C VAL A 42 2.62 0.95 -3.19
N GLY A 43 3.23 1.48 -2.13
CA GLY A 43 3.30 2.92 -1.86
C GLY A 43 4.57 3.31 -1.12
N ASP A 44 4.67 4.55 -0.69
CA ASP A 44 5.81 5.10 0.03
C ASP A 44 5.41 5.72 1.38
N SER A 45 6.40 5.86 2.26
CA SER A 45 6.18 6.37 3.61
C SER A 45 6.11 7.90 3.73
N GLY A 46 6.45 8.62 2.66
CA GLY A 46 6.35 10.09 2.63
C GLY A 46 4.90 10.55 2.60
N GLU A 47 4.03 9.74 2.01
CA GLU A 47 2.59 9.95 1.99
C GLU A 47 1.85 9.13 3.06
N PHE A 48 0.52 9.19 3.05
CA PHE A 48 -0.38 8.43 3.93
C PHE A 48 -0.67 7.01 3.45
N ASP A 49 0.18 6.45 2.59
CA ASP A 49 -0.02 5.10 2.03
C ASP A 49 -0.11 4.00 3.11
N PRO A 50 0.71 4.01 4.19
CA PRO A 50 0.55 3.03 5.27
C PRO A 50 -0.86 3.04 5.88
N GLU A 51 -1.38 4.22 6.17
CA GLU A 51 -2.69 4.44 6.78
C GLU A 51 -3.83 4.08 5.81
N ILE A 52 -3.73 4.51 4.55
CA ILE A 52 -4.74 4.23 3.52
C ILE A 52 -4.82 2.74 3.22
N TYR A 53 -3.68 2.07 3.02
CA TYR A 53 -3.66 0.66 2.66
C TYR A 53 -4.04 -0.25 3.83
N SER A 54 -3.73 0.12 5.07
CA SER A 54 -4.20 -0.64 6.23
C SER A 54 -5.72 -0.55 6.39
N GLU A 55 -6.31 0.63 6.18
CA GLU A 55 -7.77 0.80 6.18
C GLU A 55 -8.45 0.04 5.04
N LEU A 56 -7.88 0.06 3.84
CA LEU A 56 -8.37 -0.74 2.73
C LEU A 56 -8.28 -2.24 3.00
N TYR A 57 -7.21 -2.72 3.64
CA TYR A 57 -7.06 -4.13 4.01
C TYR A 57 -8.11 -4.55 5.04
N LYS A 58 -8.42 -3.70 6.03
CA LYS A 58 -9.51 -3.96 6.99
C LYS A 58 -10.86 -4.09 6.29
N LYS A 59 -11.12 -3.27 5.26
CA LYS A 59 -12.36 -3.31 4.47
C LYS A 59 -12.44 -4.49 3.52
N PHE A 60 -11.31 -4.85 2.89
CA PHE A 60 -11.25 -5.85 1.82
C PHE A 60 -10.13 -6.89 2.05
N PRO A 61 -10.15 -7.63 3.17
CA PRO A 61 -9.03 -8.51 3.57
C PRO A 61 -8.82 -9.70 2.62
N GLN A 62 -9.85 -10.06 1.84
CA GLN A 62 -9.78 -11.12 0.83
C GLN A 62 -9.25 -10.63 -0.51
N ASN A 63 -9.38 -9.32 -0.79
CA ASN A 63 -8.92 -8.74 -2.05
C ASN A 63 -7.48 -8.24 -1.94
N ILE A 64 -7.03 -7.78 -0.77
CA ILE A 64 -5.67 -7.24 -0.61
C ILE A 64 -4.76 -8.35 -0.10
N ALA A 65 -3.96 -8.93 -0.99
CA ALA A 65 -3.06 -10.02 -0.65
C ALA A 65 -1.85 -9.55 0.16
N HIS A 66 -1.29 -8.39 -0.17
CA HIS A 66 -0.12 -7.84 0.50
C HIS A 66 0.02 -6.31 0.31
N ILE A 67 0.72 -5.68 1.25
CA ILE A 67 1.02 -4.24 1.25
C ILE A 67 2.54 -4.04 1.30
N PHE A 68 3.10 -3.32 0.33
CA PHE A 68 4.50 -2.93 0.30
C PHE A 68 4.62 -1.43 0.50
N ILE A 69 5.37 -1.01 1.51
CA ILE A 69 5.67 0.39 1.78
C ILE A 69 7.17 0.63 1.60
N ARG A 70 7.52 1.54 0.69
CA ARG A 70 8.87 2.03 0.56
C ARG A 70 9.15 3.06 1.65
N ASP A 71 10.05 2.72 2.56
CA ASP A 71 10.57 3.66 3.53
C ASP A 71 11.56 4.62 2.85
N ILE A 72 11.16 5.88 2.74
CA ILE A 72 11.98 6.97 2.20
C ILE A 72 12.58 7.87 3.29
N CYS A 73 12.39 7.53 4.57
CA CYS A 73 12.97 8.26 5.69
C CYS A 73 14.51 8.13 5.69
N GLN A 74 15.19 9.28 5.55
CA GLN A 74 16.66 9.37 5.39
C GLN A 74 17.39 9.88 6.64
N THR A 75 16.70 10.50 7.59
CA THR A 75 17.27 10.99 8.87
C THR A 75 16.82 10.12 10.05
N PRO A 76 17.58 10.09 11.16
CA PRO A 76 17.18 9.37 12.36
C PRO A 76 15.82 9.80 12.92
N GLU A 77 15.53 11.12 12.90
CA GLU A 77 14.29 11.68 13.45
C GLU A 77 13.07 11.24 12.63
N CYS A 78 13.17 11.31 11.30
CA CYS A 78 12.08 10.86 10.45
C CYS A 78 11.90 9.34 10.54
N LEU A 79 12.98 8.56 10.75
CA LEU A 79 12.90 7.11 10.93
C LEU A 79 12.05 6.72 12.15
N SER A 80 12.23 7.39 13.30
CA SER A 80 11.40 7.14 14.49
C SER A 80 9.92 7.44 14.23
N THR A 81 9.62 8.57 13.59
CA THR A 81 8.24 8.94 13.24
C THR A 81 7.63 7.97 12.22
N CYS A 82 8.39 7.59 11.20
CA CYS A 82 8.01 6.58 10.20
C CYS A 82 7.65 5.25 10.90
N GLN A 83 8.49 4.78 11.83
CA GLN A 83 8.26 3.52 12.56
C GLN A 83 7.01 3.56 13.42
N GLU A 84 6.80 4.64 14.18
CA GLU A 84 5.59 4.83 15.00
C GLU A 84 4.32 4.82 14.13
N ARG A 85 4.37 5.47 12.96
CA ARG A 85 3.27 5.46 11.99
C ARG A 85 2.96 4.06 11.50
N TYR A 86 3.97 3.26 11.11
CA TYR A 86 3.73 1.90 10.65
C TYR A 86 3.11 1.02 11.74
N VAL A 87 3.62 1.13 12.98
CA VAL A 87 3.07 0.39 14.14
C VAL A 87 1.61 0.74 14.36
N LYS A 88 1.27 2.03 14.28
CA LYS A 88 -0.12 2.49 14.44
C LYS A 88 -1.02 2.06 13.28
N ALA A 89 -0.56 2.25 12.04
CA ALA A 89 -1.33 1.93 10.84
C ALA A 89 -1.63 0.43 10.73
N PHE A 90 -0.64 -0.42 10.99
CA PHE A 90 -0.72 -1.87 10.82
C PHE A 90 -0.96 -2.66 12.11
N LYS A 91 -1.32 -1.99 13.22
CA LYS A 91 -1.61 -2.61 14.53
C LYS A 91 -2.49 -3.86 14.41
N ASP A 92 -3.56 -3.77 13.63
CA ASP A 92 -4.57 -4.82 13.48
C ASP A 92 -4.41 -5.63 12.17
N VAL A 93 -3.25 -5.52 11.52
CA VAL A 93 -2.94 -6.23 10.28
C VAL A 93 -1.83 -7.25 10.55
N SER A 94 -2.06 -8.51 10.16
CA SER A 94 -1.06 -9.58 10.32
C SER A 94 0.28 -9.17 9.71
N LYS A 95 1.38 -9.39 10.43
CA LYS A 95 2.74 -9.02 10.00
C LYS A 95 3.17 -9.68 8.69
N GLN A 96 2.52 -10.78 8.30
CA GLN A 96 2.76 -11.46 7.04
C GLN A 96 2.12 -10.78 5.83
N ARG A 97 1.22 -9.80 6.05
CA ARG A 97 0.44 -9.12 5.01
C ARG A 97 1.03 -7.79 4.58
N TRP A 98 2.11 -7.35 5.21
CA TRP A 98 2.76 -6.10 4.86
C TRP A 98 4.27 -6.16 5.02
N THR A 99 4.97 -5.33 4.27
CA THR A 99 6.43 -5.25 4.29
C THR A 99 6.87 -3.83 4.04
N VAL A 100 7.71 -3.32 4.93
CA VAL A 100 8.41 -2.05 4.75
C VAL A 100 9.82 -2.35 4.22
N PHE A 101 10.23 -1.67 3.15
CA PHE A 101 11.54 -1.88 2.52
C PHE A 101 12.17 -0.54 2.14
N LYS A 102 13.52 -0.46 2.12
CA LYS A 102 14.25 0.74 1.67
C LYS A 102 14.76 0.62 0.25
N ASP A 103 15.36 -0.54 -0.06
CA ASP A 103 15.93 -0.83 -1.38
C ASP A 103 14.95 -1.68 -2.19
N PRO A 104 14.44 -1.20 -3.34
CA PRO A 104 13.52 -1.97 -4.17
C PRO A 104 14.14 -3.27 -4.70
N LYS A 105 15.47 -3.37 -4.79
CA LYS A 105 16.14 -4.61 -5.20
C LYS A 105 16.10 -5.70 -4.14
N LYS A 106 15.81 -5.36 -2.89
CA LYS A 106 15.71 -6.29 -1.77
C LYS A 106 14.30 -6.82 -1.54
N ILE A 107 13.34 -6.44 -2.37
CA ILE A 107 12.03 -7.08 -2.34
C ILE A 107 12.21 -8.47 -2.95
N GLU A 108 12.40 -9.49 -2.09
CA GLU A 108 12.21 -10.87 -2.49
C GLU A 108 10.71 -11.11 -2.68
N THR A 109 10.20 -10.68 -3.83
CA THR A 109 8.80 -10.87 -4.17
C THR A 109 8.60 -12.32 -4.59
N ASN A 110 8.46 -13.21 -3.62
CA ASN A 110 7.95 -14.55 -3.88
C ASN A 110 6.42 -14.42 -4.08
N ILE A 111 6.01 -13.75 -5.18
CA ILE A 111 4.62 -13.38 -5.50
C ILE A 111 3.71 -14.61 -5.49
N GLU A 112 4.25 -15.76 -5.90
CA GLU A 112 3.54 -17.03 -5.86
C GLU A 112 3.09 -17.40 -4.44
N LYS A 113 3.93 -17.19 -3.43
CA LYS A 113 3.55 -17.44 -2.02
C LYS A 113 2.50 -16.46 -1.49
N ILE A 114 2.46 -15.25 -2.04
CA ILE A 114 1.51 -14.19 -1.64
C ILE A 114 0.10 -14.48 -2.19
N LEU A 115 0.00 -15.09 -3.38
CA LEU A 115 -1.26 -15.34 -4.07
C LEU A 115 -1.88 -16.73 -3.79
N ILE A 116 -1.22 -17.59 -3.02
CA ILE A 116 -1.67 -18.97 -2.71
C ILE A 116 -2.42 -19.08 -1.36
N LEU A 117 -2.65 -17.97 -0.65
CA LEU A 117 -3.53 -17.93 0.54
C LEU A 117 -5.00 -17.81 0.13
#